data_AF-A0A160MYC0-F1
#
_entry.id   AF-A0A160MYC0-F1
#
_cell.length_a   1.000
_cell.length_b   1.000
_cell.length_c   1.000
_cell.angle_alpha   90.00
_cell.angle_beta   90.00
_cell.angle_gamma   90.00
#
_symmetry.space_group_name_H-M   'P 1'
#
loop_
_entity.id
_entity.type
_entity.pdbx_description
1 polymer ?
#
loop_
_entity_poly.entity_id
_entity_poly.type
_entity_poly.pdbx_seq_one_letter_code
_entity_poly.pdbx_strand_id
1 'polypeptide(L)'
;MTDAADRLKAQIRRNADEIARLHGRIHETVRERGQSEAKRQQWQRACEEFHARYDRLAFPGGLDGAFERLAAGDPETLEAAICFVELRPYFFRSGYLFEKLLRRARHAPLSEAQAARLETVRTARDAWRATKRMSQKESAPE
;
A
#
# COMPACT_ATOMS: atom_id res chain seq x y z
N MET A 1 -23.01 7.20 3.71
CA MET A 1 -21.84 6.32 3.96
C MET A 1 -20.50 6.92 3.44
N THR A 2 -20.51 8.02 2.69
CA THR A 2 -19.32 8.66 2.09
C THR A 2 -18.27 9.12 3.11
N ASP A 3 -18.72 9.60 4.27
CA ASP A 3 -17.87 10.16 5.33
C ASP A 3 -16.89 9.15 5.97
N ALA A 4 -17.28 7.87 6.08
CA ALA A 4 -16.39 6.84 6.63
C ALA A 4 -15.26 6.45 5.65
N ALA A 5 -15.60 6.28 4.37
CA ALA A 5 -14.62 5.98 3.33
C ALA A 5 -13.63 7.15 3.14
N ASP A 6 -14.11 8.40 3.20
CA ASP A 6 -13.25 9.57 3.07
C ASP A 6 -12.27 9.70 4.25
N ARG A 7 -12.74 9.46 5.49
CA ARG A 7 -11.86 9.39 6.67
C ARG A 7 -10.78 8.32 6.51
N LEU A 8 -11.17 7.14 6.04
CA LEU A 8 -10.26 6.01 5.85
C LEU A 8 -9.23 6.31 4.76
N LYS A 9 -9.66 6.92 3.65
CA LYS A 9 -8.77 7.40 2.59
C LYS A 9 -7.79 8.45 3.09
N ALA A 10 -8.25 9.40 3.88
CA ALA A 10 -7.38 10.41 4.49
C ALA A 10 -6.35 9.76 5.45
N GLN A 11 -6.75 8.75 6.22
CA GLN A 11 -5.84 7.98 7.07
C GLN A 11 -4.78 7.23 6.24
N ILE A 12 -5.18 6.54 5.17
CA ILE A 12 -4.25 5.80 4.29
C ILE A 12 -3.21 6.74 3.70
N ARG A 13 -3.60 7.94 3.26
CA ARG A 13 -2.66 8.95 2.75
C ARG A 13 -1.65 9.39 3.81
N ARG A 14 -2.12 9.78 5.00
CA ARG A 14 -1.23 10.17 6.11
C ARG A 14 -0.27 9.06 6.51
N ASN A 15 -0.74 7.82 6.53
CA ASN A 15 0.10 6.67 6.84
C ASN A 15 1.17 6.45 5.76
N ALA A 16 0.81 6.59 4.48
CA ALA A 16 1.74 6.47 3.38
C ALA A 16 2.86 7.52 3.45
N ASP A 17 2.50 8.77 3.74
CA ASP A 17 3.46 9.87 3.92
C ASP A 17 4.42 9.58 5.08
N GLU A 18 3.90 9.03 6.18
CA GLU A 18 4.72 8.67 7.34
C GLU A 18 5.66 7.50 7.05
N ILE A 19 5.21 6.47 6.34
CA ILE A 19 6.10 5.37 5.90
C ILE A 19 7.19 5.91 4.98
N ALA A 20 6.83 6.80 4.03
CA ALA A 20 7.78 7.41 3.13
C ALA A 20 8.84 8.22 3.90
N ARG A 21 8.43 9.00 4.90
CA ARG A 21 9.34 9.75 5.78
C ARG A 21 10.29 8.81 6.56
N LEU A 22 9.75 7.77 7.20
CA LEU A 22 10.55 6.81 7.98
C LEU A 22 11.54 6.05 7.08
N HIS A 23 11.09 5.62 5.89
CA HIS A 23 11.96 4.96 4.91
C HIS A 23 13.04 5.90 4.37
N GLY A 24 12.70 7.18 4.14
CA GLY A 24 13.67 8.22 3.79
C GLY A 24 14.77 8.39 4.84
N ARG A 25 14.40 8.40 6.13
CA ARG A 25 15.35 8.49 7.24
C ARG A 25 16.34 7.32 7.28
N ILE A 26 15.91 6.12 6.91
CA ILE A 26 16.83 4.97 6.75
C ILE A 26 17.84 5.27 5.64
N HIS A 27 17.38 5.75 4.49
CA HIS A 27 18.26 6.09 3.35
C HIS A 27 19.23 7.24 3.64
N GLU A 28 18.87 8.18 4.49
CA GLU A 28 19.77 9.24 4.95
C GLU A 28 20.85 8.67 5.87
N THR A 29 20.42 8.00 6.95
CA THR A 29 21.34 7.50 8.01
C THR A 29 22.25 6.38 7.53
N VAL A 30 21.82 5.54 6.58
CA VAL A 30 22.62 4.43 6.04
C VAL A 30 23.88 4.92 5.33
N ARG A 31 23.88 6.14 4.76
CA ARG A 31 25.04 6.75 4.06
C ARG A 31 26.18 7.11 5.01
N GLU A 32 25.84 7.48 6.24
CA GLU A 32 26.80 7.95 7.24
C GLU A 32 27.15 6.89 8.30
N ARG A 33 26.46 5.73 8.29
CA ARG A 33 26.55 4.71 9.34
C ARG A 33 27.96 4.21 9.65
N GLY A 34 28.88 4.28 8.68
CA GLY A 34 30.27 3.83 8.83
C GLY A 34 31.22 4.88 9.44
N GLN A 35 30.78 6.12 9.62
CA GLN A 35 31.65 7.21 10.08
C GLN A 35 31.97 7.17 11.58
N SER A 36 31.06 6.61 12.39
CA SER A 36 31.25 6.43 13.83
C SER A 36 30.21 5.48 14.40
N GLU A 37 30.47 5.00 15.62
CA GLU A 37 29.49 4.18 16.37
C GLU A 37 28.17 4.94 16.61
N ALA A 38 28.24 6.26 16.86
CA ALA A 38 27.05 7.09 17.01
C ALA A 38 26.19 7.12 15.72
N LYS A 39 26.83 7.21 14.54
CA LYS A 39 26.10 7.18 13.24
C LYS A 39 25.54 5.79 12.96
N ARG A 40 26.25 4.73 13.33
CA ARG A 40 25.73 3.36 13.27
C ARG A 40 24.47 3.20 14.11
N GLN A 41 24.47 3.71 15.36
CA GLN A 41 23.30 3.67 16.24
C GLN A 41 22.12 4.49 15.69
N GLN A 42 22.38 5.65 15.06
CA GLN A 42 21.31 6.45 14.43
C GLN A 42 20.60 5.66 13.31
N TRP A 43 21.36 4.98 12.45
CA TRP A 43 20.80 4.13 11.41
C TRP A 43 20.01 2.96 12.00
N GLN A 44 20.55 2.29 13.03
CA GLN A 44 19.86 1.19 13.69
C GLN A 44 18.52 1.64 14.30
N ARG A 45 18.47 2.78 14.98
CA ARG A 45 17.22 3.35 15.52
C ARG A 45 16.21 3.69 14.42
N ALA A 46 16.67 4.21 13.28
CA ALA A 46 15.79 4.48 12.14
C ALA A 46 15.18 3.19 11.58
N CYS A 47 15.98 2.12 11.48
CA CYS A 47 15.48 0.79 11.10
C CYS A 47 14.48 0.24 12.13
N GLU A 48 14.79 0.31 13.42
CA GLU A 48 13.90 -0.17 14.49
C GLU A 48 12.56 0.58 14.48
N GLU A 49 12.57 1.90 14.37
CA GLU A 49 11.37 2.73 14.30
C GLU A 49 10.50 2.37 13.09
N PHE A 50 11.13 2.21 11.91
CA PHE A 50 10.41 1.82 10.70
C PHE A 50 9.72 0.46 10.86
N HIS A 51 10.44 -0.57 11.29
CA HIS A 51 9.87 -1.92 11.41
C HIS A 51 8.78 -1.99 12.49
N ALA A 52 8.96 -1.31 13.62
CA ALA A 52 7.99 -1.30 14.70
C ALA A 52 6.65 -0.65 14.31
N ARG A 53 6.67 0.31 13.37
CA ARG A 53 5.48 1.07 12.96
C ARG A 53 4.89 0.61 11.63
N TYR A 54 5.68 -0.07 10.80
CA TYR A 54 5.31 -0.42 9.43
C TYR A 54 3.97 -1.16 9.38
N ASP A 55 3.78 -2.17 10.22
CA ASP A 55 2.55 -2.97 10.24
C ASP A 55 1.28 -2.11 10.35
N ARG A 56 1.23 -1.25 11.37
CA ARG A 56 0.07 -0.40 11.68
C ARG A 56 -0.14 0.71 10.65
N LEU A 57 0.93 1.17 10.01
CA LEU A 57 0.85 2.21 9.00
C LEU A 57 0.47 1.65 7.62
N ALA A 58 1.03 0.50 7.24
CA ALA A 58 0.92 -0.04 5.89
C ALA A 58 -0.54 -0.40 5.52
N PHE A 59 -1.36 -0.74 6.51
CA PHE A 59 -2.76 -1.04 6.32
C PHE A 59 -3.60 -0.61 7.55
N PRO A 60 -4.75 0.07 7.37
CA PRO A 60 -5.64 0.38 8.50
C PRO A 60 -6.04 -0.89 9.25
N GLY A 61 -5.91 -0.88 10.58
CA GLY A 61 -6.13 -2.06 11.42
C GLY A 61 -4.94 -3.03 11.50
N GLY A 62 -3.78 -2.67 10.93
CA GLY A 62 -2.58 -3.50 10.91
C GLY A 62 -2.57 -4.47 9.72
N LEU A 63 -1.40 -4.70 9.14
CA LEU A 63 -1.21 -5.63 8.02
C LEU A 63 -1.20 -7.09 8.49
N ASP A 64 -0.72 -7.33 9.70
CA ASP A 64 -0.74 -8.64 10.34
C ASP A 64 -2.18 -9.13 10.54
N GLY A 65 -2.44 -10.36 10.09
CA GLY A 65 -3.79 -10.93 10.06
C GLY A 65 -4.77 -10.27 9.07
N ALA A 66 -4.37 -9.25 8.29
CA ALA A 66 -5.30 -8.51 7.43
C ALA A 66 -5.88 -9.38 6.32
N PHE A 67 -5.11 -10.32 5.78
CA PHE A 67 -5.59 -11.19 4.70
C PHE A 67 -6.58 -12.24 5.20
N GLU A 68 -6.42 -12.69 6.44
CA GLU A 68 -7.30 -13.60 7.15
C GLU A 68 -8.64 -12.90 7.43
N ARG A 69 -8.60 -11.68 7.98
CA ARG A 69 -9.81 -10.85 8.19
C ARG A 69 -10.53 -10.55 6.89
N LEU A 70 -9.77 -10.22 5.84
CA LEU A 70 -10.32 -9.98 4.50
C LEU A 70 -11.01 -11.22 3.93
N ALA A 71 -10.42 -12.40 4.12
CA ALA A 71 -10.99 -13.67 3.69
C ALA A 71 -12.24 -14.05 4.51
N ALA A 72 -12.26 -13.70 5.79
CA ALA A 72 -13.41 -13.88 6.67
C ALA A 72 -14.57 -12.90 6.37
N GLY A 73 -14.37 -11.93 5.47
CA GLY A 73 -15.38 -10.95 5.11
C GLY A 73 -15.56 -9.85 6.16
N ASP A 74 -14.54 -9.56 6.96
CA ASP A 74 -14.58 -8.49 7.96
C ASP A 74 -14.91 -7.13 7.28
N PRO A 75 -16.01 -6.46 7.66
CA PRO A 75 -16.48 -5.26 6.96
C PRO A 75 -15.47 -4.11 6.96
N GLU A 76 -14.77 -3.89 8.07
CA GLU A 76 -13.79 -2.82 8.20
C GLU A 76 -12.55 -3.08 7.34
N THR A 77 -12.04 -4.31 7.39
CA THR A 77 -10.90 -4.75 6.56
C THR A 77 -11.24 -4.71 5.07
N LEU A 78 -12.47 -5.08 4.68
CA LEU A 78 -12.94 -4.99 3.30
C LEU A 78 -12.95 -3.55 2.80
N GLU A 79 -13.54 -2.64 3.58
CA GLU A 79 -13.61 -1.23 3.21
C GLU A 79 -12.21 -0.59 3.15
N ALA A 80 -11.31 -0.96 4.06
CA ALA A 80 -9.91 -0.54 4.03
C ALA A 80 -9.18 -1.06 2.78
N ALA A 81 -9.40 -2.32 2.39
CA ALA A 81 -8.80 -2.90 1.19
C ALA A 81 -9.28 -2.18 -0.08
N ILE A 82 -10.58 -1.88 -0.18
CA ILE A 82 -11.14 -1.14 -1.32
C ILE A 82 -10.59 0.28 -1.37
N CYS A 83 -10.63 1.01 -0.25
CA CYS A 83 -10.06 2.36 -0.17
C CYS A 83 -8.57 2.39 -0.54
N PHE A 84 -7.81 1.37 -0.12
CA PHE A 84 -6.39 1.26 -0.44
C PHE A 84 -6.15 1.08 -1.95
N VAL A 85 -6.89 0.19 -2.61
CA VAL A 85 -6.72 -0.05 -4.05
C VAL A 85 -7.26 1.10 -4.90
N GLU A 86 -8.24 1.84 -4.42
CA GLU A 86 -8.69 3.09 -5.06
C GLU A 86 -7.62 4.18 -5.00
N LEU A 87 -7.00 4.36 -3.83
CA LEU A 87 -6.00 5.42 -3.63
C LEU A 87 -4.64 5.11 -4.24
N ARG A 88 -4.24 3.83 -4.26
CA ARG A 88 -2.91 3.38 -4.73
C ARG A 88 -1.77 4.17 -4.08
N PRO A 89 -1.69 4.21 -2.72
CA PRO A 89 -0.67 4.98 -2.03
C PRO A 89 0.74 4.52 -2.42
N TYR A 90 1.69 5.44 -2.45
CA TYR A 90 3.07 5.16 -2.85
C TYR A 90 4.00 5.18 -1.64
N PHE A 91 4.47 4.00 -1.23
CA PHE A 91 5.48 3.81 -0.19
C PHE A 91 6.18 2.45 -0.36
N PHE A 92 7.16 2.14 0.48
CA PHE A 92 7.89 0.87 0.44
C PHE A 92 6.93 -0.34 0.38
N ARG A 93 7.06 -1.17 -0.67
CA ARG A 93 6.23 -2.38 -0.94
C ARG A 93 4.74 -2.14 -1.21
N SER A 94 4.27 -0.90 -1.33
CA SER A 94 2.84 -0.62 -1.54
C SER A 94 2.27 -1.22 -2.84
N GLY A 95 3.07 -1.35 -3.90
CA GLY A 95 2.67 -2.01 -5.15
C GLY A 95 2.42 -3.52 -4.98
N TYR A 96 3.21 -4.21 -4.18
CA TYR A 96 2.97 -5.62 -3.85
C TYR A 96 1.70 -5.77 -3.00
N LEU A 97 1.51 -4.87 -2.04
CA LEU A 97 0.32 -4.84 -1.20
C LEU A 97 -0.94 -4.60 -2.05
N PHE A 98 -0.89 -3.64 -2.99
CA PHE A 98 -1.96 -3.37 -3.95
C PHE A 98 -2.37 -4.63 -4.72
N GLU A 99 -1.43 -5.35 -5.34
CA GLU A 99 -1.74 -6.54 -6.12
C GLU A 99 -2.34 -7.66 -5.25
N LYS A 100 -1.82 -7.86 -4.02
CA LYS A 100 -2.34 -8.85 -3.09
C LYS A 100 -3.76 -8.50 -2.62
N LEU A 101 -4.01 -7.26 -2.23
CA LEU A 101 -5.32 -6.78 -1.79
C LEU A 101 -6.35 -6.85 -2.92
N LEU A 102 -6.02 -6.33 -4.10
CA LEU A 102 -6.92 -6.37 -5.25
C LEU A 102 -7.33 -7.80 -5.62
N ARG A 103 -6.37 -8.73 -5.60
CA ARG A 103 -6.63 -10.15 -5.88
C ARG A 103 -7.56 -10.78 -4.84
N ARG A 104 -7.39 -10.45 -3.55
CA ARG A 104 -8.16 -11.06 -2.46
C ARG A 104 -9.54 -10.42 -2.29
N ALA A 105 -9.64 -9.10 -2.38
CA ALA A 105 -10.91 -8.37 -2.31
C ALA A 105 -11.90 -8.84 -3.38
N ARG A 106 -11.43 -9.23 -4.57
CA ARG A 106 -12.27 -9.79 -5.64
C ARG A 106 -13.06 -11.05 -5.20
N HIS A 107 -12.51 -11.83 -4.28
CA HIS A 107 -13.11 -13.09 -3.84
C HIS A 107 -13.86 -12.97 -2.51
N ALA A 108 -13.91 -11.77 -1.94
CA ALA A 108 -14.59 -11.53 -0.68
C ALA A 108 -16.10 -11.30 -0.90
N PRO A 109 -16.93 -11.46 0.14
CA PRO A 109 -18.36 -11.16 0.07
C PRO A 109 -18.60 -9.64 0.00
N LEU A 110 -18.43 -9.07 -1.19
CA LEU A 110 -18.63 -7.63 -1.43
C LEU A 110 -20.12 -7.29 -1.57
N SER A 111 -20.52 -6.15 -1.01
CA SER A 111 -21.78 -5.50 -1.42
C SER A 111 -21.71 -5.03 -2.88
N GLU A 112 -22.86 -4.78 -3.50
CA GLU A 112 -22.93 -4.27 -4.88
C GLU A 112 -22.14 -2.97 -5.06
N ALA A 113 -22.25 -2.03 -4.11
CA ALA A 113 -21.52 -0.77 -4.14
C ALA A 113 -19.99 -0.97 -4.06
N GLN A 114 -19.53 -1.92 -3.23
CA GLN A 114 -18.12 -2.26 -3.11
C GLN A 114 -17.59 -2.98 -4.35
N ALA A 115 -18.38 -3.87 -4.94
CA ALA A 115 -18.03 -4.56 -6.18
C ALA A 115 -17.88 -3.56 -7.34
N ALA A 116 -18.80 -2.59 -7.46
CA ALA A 116 -18.74 -1.54 -8.50
C ALA A 116 -17.47 -0.67 -8.36
N ARG A 117 -17.13 -0.27 -7.13
CA ARG A 117 -15.88 0.46 -6.83
C ARG A 117 -14.64 -0.34 -7.20
N LEU A 118 -14.61 -1.62 -6.84
CA LEU A 118 -13.48 -2.51 -7.16
C LEU A 118 -13.33 -2.71 -8.67
N GLU A 119 -14.46 -2.84 -9.40
CA GLU A 119 -14.43 -3.01 -10.85
C GLU A 119 -13.87 -1.78 -11.57
N THR A 120 -14.22 -0.57 -11.11
CA THR A 120 -13.64 0.69 -11.62
C THR A 120 -12.11 0.67 -11.55
N VAL A 121 -11.55 0.22 -10.42
CA VAL A 121 -10.10 0.10 -10.24
C VAL A 121 -9.51 -0.96 -11.18
N ARG A 122 -10.19 -2.09 -11.38
CA ARG A 122 -9.74 -3.17 -12.26
C ARG A 122 -9.69 -2.72 -13.72
N THR A 123 -10.77 -2.13 -14.23
CA THR A 123 -10.84 -1.63 -15.60
C THR A 123 -9.75 -0.60 -15.86
N ALA A 124 -9.54 0.35 -14.94
CA ALA A 124 -8.48 1.34 -15.05
C ALA A 124 -7.08 0.72 -15.08
N ARG A 125 -6.83 -0.30 -14.24
CA ARG A 125 -5.55 -1.03 -14.24
C ARG A 125 -5.33 -1.79 -15.55
N ASP A 126 -6.36 -2.46 -16.06
CA ASP A 126 -6.24 -3.31 -17.25
C ASP A 126 -6.03 -2.44 -18.50
N ALA A 127 -6.70 -1.27 -18.58
CA ALA A 127 -6.42 -0.26 -19.59
C ALA A 127 -4.97 0.24 -19.55
N TRP A 128 -4.45 0.57 -18.36
CA TRP A 128 -3.05 0.98 -18.20
C TRP A 128 -2.05 -0.12 -18.59
N ARG A 129 -2.37 -1.40 -18.32
CA ARG A 129 -1.51 -2.53 -18.75
C ARG A 129 -1.54 -2.70 -20.27
N ALA A 130 -2.68 -2.47 -20.92
CA ALA A 130 -2.79 -2.54 -22.37
C ALA A 130 -1.93 -1.45 -23.05
N THR A 131 -2.01 -0.19 -22.57
CA THR A 131 -1.20 0.91 -23.13
C THR A 131 0.30 0.66 -22.95
N LYS A 132 0.73 0.19 -21.77
CA LYS A 132 2.15 -0.15 -21.53
C LYS A 132 2.67 -1.26 -22.45
N ARG A 133 1.85 -2.27 -22.74
CA ARG A 133 2.22 -3.35 -23.68
C ARG A 133 2.35 -2.85 -25.12
N MET A 134 1.48 -1.94 -25.55
CA MET A 134 1.56 -1.34 -26.88
C MET A 134 2.85 -0.52 -27.05
N SER A 135 3.17 0.35 -26.08
CA SER A 135 4.42 1.14 -26.14
C SER A 135 5.68 0.27 -26.11
N GLN A 136 5.67 -0.87 -25.40
CA GLN A 136 6.78 -1.82 -25.40
C GLN A 136 6.95 -2.53 -26.75
N LYS A 137 5.83 -2.86 -27.42
CA LYS A 137 5.85 -3.49 -28.75
C LYS A 137 6.37 -2.53 -29.83
N GLU A 138 6.06 -1.24 -29.73
CA GLU A 138 6.56 -0.20 -30.65
C GLU A 138 8.03 0.16 -30.45
N SER A 139 8.60 -0.13 -29.28
CA SER A 139 9.99 0.21 -28.93
C SER A 139 10.99 -0.94 -29.12
N ALA A 140 10.55 -2.11 -29.58
CA ALA A 140 11.42 -3.26 -29.83
C ALA A 140 11.97 -3.18 -31.27
N PRO A 141 13.31 -3.17 -31.47
CA PRO A 141 13.87 -3.26 -32.81
C PRO A 141 13.62 -4.67 -33.39
N GLU A 142 13.35 -4.73 -34.71
CA GLU A 142 13.23 -5.97 -35.50
C GLU A 142 14.52 -6.81 -35.50
#